data_AF-A0A2H5CB63-F1
#
_entry.id   AF-A0A2H5CB63-F1
#
_cell.length_a   1.000
_cell.length_b   1.000
_cell.length_c   1.000
_cell.angle_alpha   90.00
_cell.angle_beta   90.00
_cell.angle_gamma   90.00
#
_symmetry.space_group_name_H-M   'P 1'
#
loop_
_entity.id
_entity.type
_entity.pdbx_description
1 polymer ?
#
loop_
_entity_poly.entity_id
_entity_poly.type
_entity_poly.pdbx_seq_one_letter_code
_entity_poly.pdbx_strand_id
1 'polypeptide(L)'
;MRSVAEVHPAAIIKYARGIGELCRIFTQRRKLPPRCILFFGPTGVGKTSWPINHEKEDDLYVKSPSCKWFDGYEGQGAVVLDEFAGRRDAVTASMLLRLLDCHPVRVEIKGSSRPLLATRIYITTNHHPAKWYDWEGRWSSYAALARRIHQVVMYHDELPYVCDLASFWQVGQHGPLDPENPVGIYTPALIDNKPRPFMGPARNPDRMAPPFDAPAPSVSAHAVGYHEFSH
;
A
#
# COMPACT_ATOMS: atom_id res chain seq x y z
N MET A 1 -1.62 -17.89 16.57
CA MET A 1 -2.47 -19.09 16.78
C MET A 1 -1.81 -20.31 16.17
N ARG A 2 -1.31 -20.21 14.94
CA ARG A 2 -0.55 -21.27 14.24
C ARG A 2 0.54 -21.96 15.07
N SER A 3 1.49 -21.22 15.64
CA SER A 3 2.58 -21.82 16.45
C SER A 3 2.08 -22.63 17.66
N VAL A 4 0.97 -22.19 18.28
CA VAL A 4 0.34 -22.92 19.38
C VAL A 4 -0.38 -24.19 18.86
N ALA A 5 -0.94 -24.15 17.65
CA ALA A 5 -1.53 -25.32 17.02
C ALA A 5 -0.48 -26.37 16.63
N GLU A 6 0.70 -25.93 16.17
CA GLU A 6 1.82 -26.80 15.80
C GLU A 6 2.42 -27.52 17.02
N VAL A 7 2.58 -26.80 18.14
CA VAL A 7 3.24 -27.35 19.35
C VAL A 7 2.24 -27.97 20.33
N HIS A 8 1.01 -27.45 20.41
CA HIS A 8 -0.03 -27.87 21.37
C HIS A 8 -1.43 -27.99 20.72
N PRO A 9 -1.63 -28.87 19.73
CA PRO A 9 -2.90 -28.97 18.99
C PRO A 9 -4.10 -29.28 19.88
N ALA A 10 -3.93 -30.14 20.89
CA ALA A 10 -5.00 -30.46 21.84
C ALA A 10 -5.47 -29.24 22.66
N ALA A 11 -4.56 -28.31 22.98
CA ALA A 11 -4.91 -27.09 23.70
C ALA A 11 -5.72 -26.13 22.81
N ILE A 12 -5.40 -26.03 21.52
CA ILE A 12 -6.20 -25.28 20.55
C ILE A 12 -7.61 -25.88 20.44
N ILE A 13 -7.74 -27.19 20.25
CA ILE A 13 -9.06 -27.85 20.11
C ILE A 13 -9.94 -27.61 21.35
N LYS A 14 -9.36 -27.69 22.57
CA LYS A 14 -10.11 -27.54 23.82
C LYS A 14 -10.33 -26.09 24.25
N TYR A 15 -9.37 -25.20 23.98
CA TYR A 15 -9.32 -23.85 24.57
C TYR A 15 -9.11 -22.73 23.54
N ALA A 16 -9.45 -22.95 22.26
CA ALA A 16 -9.27 -21.99 21.15
C ALA A 16 -9.70 -20.56 21.52
N ARG A 17 -10.86 -20.39 22.16
CA ARG A 17 -11.37 -19.09 22.58
C ARG A 17 -10.47 -18.42 23.63
N GLY A 18 -10.11 -19.15 24.68
CA GLY A 18 -9.28 -18.62 25.78
C GLY A 18 -7.86 -18.27 25.30
N ILE A 19 -7.27 -19.11 24.46
CA ILE A 19 -5.98 -18.84 23.82
C ILE A 19 -6.07 -17.63 22.91
N GLY A 20 -7.16 -17.50 22.13
CA GLY A 20 -7.42 -16.35 21.29
C GLY A 20 -7.49 -15.03 22.05
N GLU A 21 -8.09 -15.02 23.24
CA GLU A 21 -8.12 -13.87 24.14
C GLU A 21 -6.75 -13.59 24.78
N LEU A 22 -6.01 -14.63 25.18
CA LEU A 22 -4.67 -14.48 25.72
C LEU A 22 -3.75 -13.82 24.68
N CYS A 23 -3.73 -14.33 23.46
CA CYS A 23 -2.97 -13.71 22.36
C CYS A 23 -3.35 -12.24 22.17
N ARG A 24 -4.65 -11.90 22.29
CA ARG A 24 -5.14 -10.52 22.15
C ARG A 24 -4.59 -9.59 23.22
N ILE A 25 -4.45 -10.06 24.47
CA ILE A 25 -3.88 -9.28 25.58
C ILE A 25 -2.39 -8.99 25.32
N PHE A 26 -1.65 -9.97 24.84
CA PHE A 26 -0.19 -9.84 24.61
C PHE A 26 0.18 -9.22 23.25
N THR A 27 -0.79 -8.99 22.36
CA THR A 27 -0.53 -8.45 21.03
C THR A 27 -0.01 -7.01 21.12
N GLN A 28 1.23 -6.79 20.70
CA GLN A 28 1.83 -5.46 20.63
C GLN A 28 1.29 -4.69 19.41
N ARG A 29 0.89 -3.45 19.65
CA ARG A 29 0.40 -2.54 18.60
C ARG A 29 1.56 -2.01 17.78
N ARG A 30 1.32 -1.72 16.50
CA ARG A 30 2.26 -0.98 15.66
C ARG A 30 2.58 0.37 16.30
N LYS A 31 3.87 0.74 16.28
CA LYS A 31 4.36 2.05 16.77
C LYS A 31 4.53 3.06 15.64
N LEU A 32 4.74 2.58 14.42
CA LEU A 32 4.99 3.38 13.22
C LEU A 32 3.87 3.19 12.21
N PRO A 33 3.62 4.16 11.33
CA PRO A 33 2.71 3.98 10.20
C PRO A 33 3.22 2.87 9.29
N PRO A 34 2.33 2.08 8.66
CA PRO A 34 2.74 1.07 7.71
C PRO A 34 3.34 1.72 6.45
N ARG A 35 4.32 1.06 5.85
CA ARG A 35 4.76 1.38 4.50
C ARG A 35 3.63 0.98 3.54
N CYS A 36 3.22 1.89 2.66
CA CYS A 36 2.14 1.66 1.71
C CYS A 36 2.64 1.82 0.27
N ILE A 37 2.40 0.80 -0.56
CA ILE A 37 2.72 0.82 -2.00
C ILE A 37 1.43 0.62 -2.79
N LEU A 38 1.18 1.51 -3.75
CA LEU A 38 0.05 1.45 -4.66
C LEU A 38 0.49 0.90 -6.02
N PHE A 39 -0.14 -0.17 -6.48
CA PHE A 39 -0.02 -0.69 -7.84
C PHE A 39 -1.24 -0.23 -8.64
N PHE A 40 -1.01 0.60 -9.64
CA PHE A 40 -2.05 1.18 -10.49
C PHE A 40 -1.86 0.80 -11.96
N GLY A 41 -2.94 0.41 -12.63
CA GLY A 41 -2.88 0.07 -14.06
C GLY A 41 -4.02 -0.85 -14.48
N PRO A 42 -4.16 -1.17 -15.78
CA PRO A 42 -5.25 -1.99 -16.31
C PRO A 42 -5.25 -3.41 -15.71
N THR A 43 -6.36 -4.14 -15.84
CA THR A 43 -6.43 -5.53 -15.38
C THR A 43 -5.47 -6.44 -16.16
N GLY A 44 -5.11 -7.59 -15.60
CA GLY A 44 -4.26 -8.58 -16.28
C GLY A 44 -2.75 -8.30 -16.30
N VAL A 45 -2.27 -7.13 -15.86
CA VAL A 45 -0.85 -6.75 -15.92
C VAL A 45 0.01 -7.22 -14.72
N GLY A 46 -0.51 -8.09 -13.85
CA GLY A 46 0.27 -8.67 -12.74
C GLY A 46 0.47 -7.77 -11.51
N LYS A 47 -0.38 -6.76 -11.29
CA LYS A 47 -0.32 -5.86 -10.10
C LYS A 47 -0.26 -6.61 -8.77
N THR A 48 -1.03 -7.69 -8.63
CA THR A 48 -1.12 -8.50 -7.40
C THR A 48 0.00 -9.53 -7.29
N SER A 49 0.64 -9.89 -8.42
CA SER A 49 1.72 -10.88 -8.42
C SER A 49 2.94 -10.40 -7.64
N TRP A 50 3.24 -9.10 -7.67
CA TRP A 50 4.40 -8.59 -6.92
C TRP A 50 4.29 -8.79 -5.40
N PRO A 51 3.24 -8.28 -4.70
CA PRO A 51 3.16 -8.46 -3.25
C PRO A 51 3.04 -9.93 -2.84
N ILE A 52 2.37 -10.76 -3.65
CA ILE A 52 2.28 -12.21 -3.42
C ILE A 52 3.65 -12.87 -3.47
N ASN A 53 4.49 -12.51 -4.44
CA ASN A 53 5.82 -13.12 -4.61
C ASN A 53 6.89 -12.50 -3.70
N HIS A 54 6.67 -11.28 -3.21
CA HIS A 54 7.64 -10.55 -2.39
C HIS A 54 7.50 -10.87 -0.90
N GLU A 55 6.28 -11.11 -0.42
CA GLU A 55 6.01 -11.40 0.98
C GLU A 55 6.05 -12.90 1.25
N LYS A 56 6.28 -13.26 2.53
CA LYS A 56 6.12 -14.65 2.97
C LYS A 56 4.63 -14.98 2.95
N GLU A 57 4.27 -16.12 2.36
CA GLU A 57 2.88 -16.58 2.28
C GLU A 57 2.16 -16.53 3.64
N ASP A 58 2.85 -16.98 4.69
CA ASP A 58 2.31 -17.02 6.06
C ASP A 58 2.23 -15.65 6.77
N ASP A 59 2.87 -14.60 6.22
CA ASP A 59 2.86 -13.23 6.74
C ASP A 59 2.07 -12.26 5.84
N LEU A 60 1.44 -12.79 4.78
CA LEU A 60 0.63 -12.02 3.83
C LEU A 60 -0.85 -12.32 4.03
N TYR A 61 -1.64 -11.27 4.19
CA TYR A 61 -3.10 -11.37 4.15
C TYR A 61 -3.64 -10.66 2.91
N VAL A 62 -4.32 -11.40 2.03
CA VAL A 62 -5.00 -10.84 0.86
C VAL A 62 -6.45 -10.58 1.23
N LYS A 63 -6.83 -9.31 1.32
CA LYS A 63 -8.20 -8.90 1.62
C LYS A 63 -9.05 -9.05 0.37
N SER A 64 -10.12 -9.84 0.45
CA SER A 64 -11.11 -9.92 -0.62
C SER A 64 -11.77 -8.56 -0.91
N PRO A 65 -12.00 -8.23 -2.19
CA PRO A 65 -12.76 -7.05 -2.57
C PRO A 65 -14.23 -7.19 -2.12
N SER A 66 -14.99 -6.09 -2.13
CA SER A 66 -16.44 -6.08 -1.86
C SER A 66 -16.93 -6.59 -0.48
N CYS A 67 -16.03 -6.93 0.45
CA CYS A 67 -16.39 -7.39 1.79
C CYS A 67 -15.77 -6.48 2.86
N LYS A 68 -16.55 -6.08 3.87
CA LYS A 68 -16.01 -5.27 4.99
C LYS A 68 -15.11 -6.08 5.93
N TRP A 69 -15.28 -7.40 5.94
CA TRP A 69 -14.60 -8.30 6.87
C TRP A 69 -13.18 -8.59 6.42
N PHE A 70 -12.27 -8.65 7.39
CA PHE A 70 -10.90 -9.11 7.24
C PHE A 70 -10.83 -10.59 7.66
N ASP A 71 -11.71 -11.41 7.08
CA ASP A 71 -11.88 -12.80 7.52
C ASP A 71 -10.61 -13.62 7.29
N GLY A 72 -10.16 -14.34 8.30
CA GLY A 72 -8.86 -15.03 8.28
C GLY A 72 -7.63 -14.15 8.60
N TYR A 73 -7.81 -12.85 8.87
CA TYR A 73 -6.72 -12.02 9.38
C TYR A 73 -6.36 -12.43 10.82
N GLU A 74 -5.14 -12.93 11.00
CA GLU A 74 -4.60 -13.41 12.27
C GLU A 74 -3.53 -12.49 12.85
N GLY A 75 -3.25 -11.36 12.21
CA GLY A 75 -2.17 -10.45 12.60
C GLY A 75 -0.98 -10.45 11.64
N GLN A 76 -1.19 -10.87 10.39
CA GLN A 76 -0.19 -10.82 9.32
C GLN A 76 0.45 -9.42 9.21
N GLY A 77 1.77 -9.40 9.01
CA GLY A 77 2.60 -8.22 8.91
C GLY A 77 2.46 -7.48 7.58
N ALA A 78 1.98 -8.16 6.53
CA ALA A 78 1.64 -7.59 5.24
C ALA A 78 0.16 -7.78 4.90
N VAL A 79 -0.46 -6.76 4.31
CA VAL A 79 -1.85 -6.80 3.84
C VAL A 79 -1.92 -6.32 2.40
N VAL A 80 -2.59 -7.09 1.53
CA VAL A 80 -2.97 -6.65 0.17
C VAL A 80 -4.45 -6.27 0.16
N LEU A 81 -4.76 -5.05 -0.23
CA LEU A 81 -6.10 -4.64 -0.66
C LEU A 81 -6.17 -4.89 -2.16
N ASP A 82 -6.68 -6.06 -2.53
CA ASP A 82 -6.67 -6.51 -3.93
C ASP A 82 -7.87 -5.96 -4.71
N GLU A 83 -7.62 -5.56 -5.96
CA GLU A 83 -8.58 -4.93 -6.88
C GLU A 83 -9.38 -3.77 -6.27
N PHE A 84 -8.72 -2.98 -5.42
CA PHE A 84 -9.37 -1.95 -4.62
C PHE A 84 -10.00 -0.84 -5.47
N ALA A 85 -11.28 -0.59 -5.26
CA ALA A 85 -12.12 0.40 -5.91
C ALA A 85 -12.83 1.32 -4.90
N GLY A 86 -12.30 1.45 -3.67
CA GLY A 86 -12.75 2.42 -2.68
C GLY A 86 -14.12 2.10 -2.08
N ARG A 87 -15.11 2.99 -2.25
CA ARG A 87 -16.46 2.85 -1.67
C ARG A 87 -17.12 1.53 -2.06
N ARG A 88 -16.82 1.00 -3.25
CA ARG A 88 -17.36 -0.27 -3.75
C ARG A 88 -16.92 -1.48 -2.93
N ASP A 89 -15.82 -1.39 -2.19
CA ASP A 89 -15.26 -2.50 -1.41
C ASP A 89 -15.71 -2.58 0.05
N ALA A 90 -16.77 -1.86 0.40
CA ALA A 90 -17.24 -1.72 1.78
C ALA A 90 -16.16 -1.22 2.78
N VAL A 91 -15.10 -0.56 2.27
CA VAL A 91 -14.09 0.14 3.05
C VAL A 91 -14.36 1.64 2.92
N THR A 92 -14.70 2.31 4.00
CA THR A 92 -14.92 3.77 4.00
C THR A 92 -13.59 4.51 3.87
N ALA A 93 -13.61 5.75 3.34
CA ALA A 93 -12.42 6.59 3.26
C ALA A 93 -11.75 6.76 4.63
N SER A 94 -12.54 7.00 5.69
CA SER A 94 -12.02 7.11 7.06
C SER A 94 -11.37 5.83 7.55
N MET A 95 -11.94 4.65 7.22
CA MET A 95 -11.33 3.38 7.56
C MET A 95 -10.00 3.20 6.83
N LEU A 96 -9.97 3.45 5.51
CA LEU A 96 -8.73 3.39 4.73
C LEU A 96 -7.64 4.28 5.31
N LEU A 97 -7.94 5.55 5.61
CA LEU A 97 -6.98 6.46 6.22
C LEU A 97 -6.44 5.93 7.55
N ARG A 98 -7.27 5.29 8.37
CA ARG A 98 -6.85 4.65 9.63
C ARG A 98 -6.02 3.38 9.40
N LEU A 99 -6.34 2.58 8.40
CA LEU A 99 -5.52 1.42 8.02
C LEU A 99 -4.09 1.85 7.70
N LEU A 100 -3.94 2.97 6.99
CA LEU A 100 -2.65 3.51 6.54
C LEU A 100 -1.94 4.43 7.56
N ASP A 101 -2.50 4.65 8.75
CA ASP A 101 -1.93 5.54 9.77
C ASP A 101 -1.06 4.80 10.80
N CYS A 102 -0.43 5.53 11.73
CA CYS A 102 0.23 4.94 12.91
C CYS A 102 -0.76 4.57 14.02
N HIS A 103 -1.97 5.14 14.01
CA HIS A 103 -2.95 4.93 15.07
C HIS A 103 -3.41 3.47 15.16
N PRO A 104 -3.66 2.94 16.38
CA PRO A 104 -4.25 1.63 16.56
C PRO A 104 -5.61 1.54 15.86
N VAL A 105 -5.74 0.55 14.98
CA VAL A 105 -7.00 0.24 14.30
C VAL A 105 -7.34 -1.23 14.54
N ARG A 106 -8.64 -1.49 14.71
CA ARG A 106 -9.17 -2.85 14.75
C ARG A 106 -9.88 -3.09 13.44
N VAL A 107 -9.60 -4.23 12.83
CA VAL A 107 -10.34 -4.73 11.67
C VAL A 107 -11.39 -5.73 12.14
N GLU A 108 -12.56 -5.65 11.52
CA GLU A 108 -13.65 -6.57 11.80
C GLU A 108 -13.38 -7.90 11.13
N ILE A 109 -13.50 -8.99 11.89
CA ILE A 109 -13.50 -10.36 11.37
C ILE A 109 -14.87 -10.97 11.68
N LYS A 110 -15.22 -12.09 11.06
CA LYS A 110 -16.55 -12.68 11.28
C LYS A 110 -16.76 -12.99 12.78
N GLY A 111 -17.73 -12.30 13.40
CA GLY A 111 -18.08 -12.48 14.81
C GLY A 111 -17.09 -11.90 15.83
N SER A 112 -16.08 -11.12 15.42
CA SER A 112 -15.10 -10.51 16.34
C SER A 112 -14.37 -9.31 15.70
N SER A 113 -13.27 -8.88 16.31
CA SER A 113 -12.34 -7.93 15.71
C SER A 113 -10.90 -8.20 16.15
N ARG A 114 -9.95 -7.91 15.28
CA ARG A 114 -8.51 -8.08 15.55
C ARG A 114 -7.79 -6.74 15.42
N PRO A 115 -6.77 -6.46 16.23
CA PRO A 115 -5.88 -5.33 15.98
C PRO A 115 -5.17 -5.53 14.63
N LEU A 116 -5.12 -4.51 13.80
CA LEU A 116 -4.29 -4.53 12.60
C LEU A 116 -2.83 -4.32 12.99
N LEU A 117 -2.00 -5.31 12.69
CA LEU A 117 -0.56 -5.32 12.98
C LEU A 117 0.30 -5.09 11.75
N ALA A 118 -0.34 -5.02 10.58
CA ALA A 118 0.33 -4.84 9.30
C ALA A 118 1.24 -3.61 9.33
N THR A 119 2.51 -3.84 8.99
CA THR A 119 3.54 -2.81 8.81
C THR A 119 3.78 -2.53 7.33
N ARG A 120 3.25 -3.38 6.45
CA ARG A 120 3.33 -3.25 4.99
C ARG A 120 1.92 -3.40 4.43
N ILE A 121 1.50 -2.44 3.62
CA ILE A 121 0.20 -2.44 2.97
C ILE A 121 0.41 -2.26 1.47
N TYR A 122 -0.16 -3.16 0.70
CA TYR A 122 -0.16 -3.13 -0.75
C TYR A 122 -1.58 -2.88 -1.22
N ILE A 123 -1.75 -1.97 -2.17
CA ILE A 123 -3.05 -1.71 -2.78
C ILE A 123 -2.89 -1.96 -4.25
N THR A 124 -3.70 -2.85 -4.83
CA THR A 124 -3.77 -3.01 -6.29
C THR A 124 -5.06 -2.37 -6.77
N THR A 125 -5.03 -1.64 -7.88
CA THR A 125 -6.23 -0.98 -8.38
C THR A 125 -6.17 -0.71 -9.88
N ASN A 126 -7.35 -0.76 -10.52
CA ASN A 126 -7.56 -0.30 -11.89
C ASN A 126 -8.05 1.16 -11.93
N HIS A 127 -8.32 1.76 -10.78
CA HIS A 127 -8.92 3.08 -10.66
C HIS A 127 -8.01 4.03 -9.89
N HIS A 128 -7.80 5.22 -10.44
CA HIS A 128 -7.04 6.25 -9.75
C HIS A 128 -7.68 6.57 -8.38
N PRO A 129 -6.91 6.82 -7.31
CA PRO A 129 -7.45 7.12 -5.98
C PRO A 129 -8.46 8.28 -5.92
N ALA A 130 -8.39 9.22 -6.86
CA ALA A 130 -9.40 10.28 -7.03
C ALA A 130 -10.80 9.74 -7.33
N LYS A 131 -10.92 8.51 -7.86
CA LYS A 131 -12.18 7.83 -8.20
C LYS A 131 -12.64 6.85 -7.11
N TRP A 132 -11.86 6.61 -6.05
CA TRP A 132 -12.21 5.65 -4.99
C TRP A 132 -13.38 6.14 -4.12
N TYR A 133 -13.47 7.44 -3.91
CA TYR A 133 -14.49 8.06 -3.09
C TYR A 133 -14.91 9.39 -3.72
N ASP A 134 -16.06 9.88 -3.27
CA ASP A 134 -16.42 11.28 -3.49
C ASP A 134 -15.60 12.15 -2.53
N TRP A 135 -14.72 12.97 -3.11
CA TRP A 135 -13.81 13.87 -2.40
C TRP A 135 -14.32 15.30 -2.32
N GLU A 136 -15.51 15.61 -2.84
CA GLU A 136 -16.09 16.94 -2.74
C GLU A 136 -16.22 17.36 -1.27
N GLY A 137 -15.75 18.58 -0.97
CA GLY A 137 -15.64 19.10 0.41
C GLY A 137 -14.66 18.35 1.32
N ARG A 138 -13.92 17.36 0.80
CA ARG A 138 -13.04 16.45 1.58
C ARG A 138 -11.62 16.36 1.00
N TRP A 139 -11.15 17.40 0.31
CA TRP A 139 -9.80 17.46 -0.25
C TRP A 139 -8.68 17.29 0.78
N SER A 140 -8.89 17.70 2.03
CA SER A 140 -7.95 17.44 3.12
C SER A 140 -7.78 15.94 3.40
N SER A 141 -8.84 15.15 3.22
CA SER A 141 -8.81 13.69 3.35
C SER A 141 -8.13 13.03 2.15
N TYR A 142 -8.30 13.58 0.94
CA TYR A 142 -7.58 13.14 -0.25
C TYR A 142 -6.06 13.40 -0.12
N ALA A 143 -5.67 14.60 0.32
CA ALA A 143 -4.27 14.92 0.63
C ALA A 143 -3.71 14.04 1.76
N ALA A 144 -4.57 13.67 2.72
CA ALA A 144 -4.24 12.73 3.78
C ALA A 144 -3.99 11.31 3.27
N LEU A 145 -4.72 10.86 2.25
CA LEU A 145 -4.43 9.61 1.57
C LEU A 145 -3.09 9.69 0.84
N ALA A 146 -2.89 10.75 0.04
CA ALA A 146 -1.69 10.94 -0.76
C ALA A 146 -0.39 10.83 0.05
N ARG A 147 -0.31 11.53 1.20
CA ARG A 147 0.90 11.49 2.06
C ARG A 147 1.16 10.13 2.74
N ARG A 148 0.18 9.22 2.75
CA ARG A 148 0.31 7.88 3.37
C ARG A 148 0.66 6.81 2.34
N ILE A 149 0.55 7.11 1.04
CA ILE A 149 1.03 6.24 -0.03
C ILE A 149 2.46 6.64 -0.35
N HIS A 150 3.39 5.77 0.03
CA HIS A 150 4.83 6.06 0.00
C HIS A 150 5.44 5.81 -1.38
N GLN A 151 4.76 5.02 -2.22
CA GLN A 151 5.22 4.68 -3.56
C GLN A 151 4.02 4.32 -4.44
N VAL A 152 4.09 4.72 -5.71
CA VAL A 152 3.14 4.33 -6.76
C VAL A 152 3.91 3.62 -7.86
N VAL A 153 3.44 2.44 -8.23
CA VAL A 153 3.96 1.62 -9.33
C VAL A 153 2.87 1.56 -10.39
N MET A 154 3.17 2.10 -11.57
CA MET A 154 2.29 2.02 -12.73
C MET A 154 2.73 0.94 -13.70
N TYR A 155 1.78 0.39 -14.45
CA TYR A 155 2.03 -0.59 -15.50
C TYR A 155 1.67 0.01 -16.85
N HIS A 156 2.65 0.06 -17.76
CA HIS A 156 2.47 0.39 -19.17
C HIS A 156 3.00 -0.78 -19.99
N ASP A 157 2.19 -1.35 -20.88
CA ASP A 157 2.54 -2.53 -21.68
C ASP A 157 3.18 -3.67 -20.85
N GLU A 158 2.56 -4.00 -19.71
CA GLU A 158 3.02 -5.02 -18.74
C GLU A 158 4.30 -4.68 -17.96
N LEU A 159 4.98 -3.58 -18.28
CA LEU A 159 6.20 -3.18 -17.58
C LEU A 159 5.87 -2.25 -16.40
N PRO A 160 6.26 -2.63 -15.17
CA PRO A 160 6.09 -1.78 -14.02
C PRO A 160 7.17 -0.69 -13.95
N TYR A 161 6.76 0.53 -13.61
CA TYR A 161 7.66 1.65 -13.33
C TYR A 161 7.18 2.44 -12.11
N VAL A 162 8.13 3.03 -11.38
CA VAL A 162 7.82 3.88 -10.23
C VAL A 162 7.49 5.28 -10.70
N CYS A 163 6.35 5.80 -10.25
CA CYS A 163 5.90 7.13 -10.63
C CYS A 163 6.45 8.20 -9.69
N ASP A 164 6.64 9.40 -10.24
CA ASP A 164 6.74 10.59 -9.42
C ASP A 164 5.40 10.83 -8.70
N LEU A 165 5.47 10.94 -7.37
CA LEU A 165 4.27 11.09 -6.54
C LEU A 165 3.62 12.46 -6.73
N ALA A 166 4.39 13.53 -6.91
CA ALA A 166 3.83 14.86 -7.07
C ALA A 166 2.96 14.91 -8.34
N SER A 167 3.47 14.42 -9.46
CA SER A 167 2.71 14.31 -10.71
C SER A 167 1.49 13.38 -10.60
N PHE A 168 1.64 12.22 -9.94
CA PHE A 168 0.53 11.28 -9.76
C PHE A 168 -0.66 11.90 -9.00
N TRP A 169 -0.38 12.66 -7.94
CA TRP A 169 -1.42 13.22 -7.07
C TRP A 169 -1.99 14.57 -7.55
N GLN A 170 -1.29 15.28 -8.44
CA GLN A 170 -1.70 16.58 -9.00
C GLN A 170 -3.00 16.56 -9.82
N VAL A 171 -3.43 15.37 -10.24
CA VAL A 171 -4.70 15.10 -10.92
C VAL A 171 -5.93 15.75 -10.22
N GLY A 172 -5.86 16.06 -8.93
CA GLY A 172 -6.96 16.68 -8.18
C GLY A 172 -6.95 18.22 -8.09
N GLN A 173 -5.89 18.93 -8.52
CA GLN A 173 -5.80 20.40 -8.35
C GLN A 173 -6.28 21.21 -9.57
N HIS A 174 -6.38 20.62 -10.76
CA HIS A 174 -6.65 21.34 -12.02
C HIS A 174 -7.97 20.97 -12.73
N GLY A 175 -8.92 20.32 -12.05
CA GLY A 175 -10.20 19.91 -12.64
C GLY A 175 -10.29 18.40 -12.92
N PRO A 176 -11.42 17.92 -13.48
CA PRO A 176 -11.69 16.49 -13.59
C PRO A 176 -10.69 15.78 -14.52
N LEU A 177 -10.34 14.55 -14.14
CA LEU A 177 -9.69 13.58 -15.03
C LEU A 177 -10.46 13.52 -16.35
N ASP A 178 -9.78 13.71 -17.48
CA ASP A 178 -10.34 13.36 -18.79
C ASP A 178 -10.84 11.89 -18.71
N PRO A 179 -12.15 11.65 -18.84
CA PRO A 179 -12.72 10.31 -18.73
C PRO A 179 -12.36 9.41 -19.92
N GLU A 180 -12.00 9.98 -21.08
CA GLU A 180 -11.58 9.26 -22.27
C GLU A 180 -10.06 9.09 -22.36
N ASN A 181 -9.30 9.91 -21.62
CA ASN A 181 -7.84 9.81 -21.56
C ASN A 181 -7.28 9.96 -20.12
N PRO A 182 -7.49 8.98 -19.22
CA PRO A 182 -6.96 9.01 -17.87
C PRO A 182 -5.41 8.92 -17.81
N VAL A 183 -4.75 8.72 -18.96
CA VAL A 183 -3.30 8.58 -19.13
C VAL A 183 -2.69 9.85 -19.78
N GLY A 184 -3.50 10.79 -20.25
CA GLY A 184 -3.12 11.86 -21.18
C GLY A 184 -2.16 12.95 -20.67
N ILE A 185 -1.74 12.90 -19.41
CA ILE A 185 -0.71 13.81 -18.86
C ILE A 185 0.68 13.13 -18.82
N TYR A 186 0.75 11.81 -19.06
CA TYR A 186 2.01 11.08 -19.14
C TYR A 186 2.54 11.10 -20.58
N THR A 187 2.96 12.28 -21.05
CA THR A 187 3.81 12.34 -22.24
C THR A 187 5.21 11.84 -21.88
N PRO A 188 5.87 11.04 -22.74
CA PRO A 188 7.24 10.56 -22.55
C PRO A 188 8.28 11.66 -22.29
N ALA A 189 7.94 12.94 -22.52
CA ALA A 189 8.79 14.10 -22.33
C ALA A 189 8.99 14.53 -20.86
N LEU A 190 8.17 14.06 -19.91
CA LEU A 190 8.42 14.23 -18.45
C LEU A 190 9.31 13.12 -17.86
N ILE A 191 9.77 12.18 -18.69
CA ILE A 191 10.68 11.09 -18.35
C ILE A 191 12.13 11.51 -18.62
N ASP A 192 12.51 12.76 -18.35
CA ASP A 192 13.93 13.15 -18.37
C ASP A 192 14.55 12.94 -16.99
N ASN A 193 14.72 11.65 -16.67
CA ASN A 193 15.83 11.09 -15.92
C ASN A 193 15.55 9.59 -15.72
N LYS A 194 15.73 8.83 -16.80
CA LYS A 194 15.75 7.35 -16.91
C LYS A 194 14.65 6.63 -16.12
N PRO A 195 13.67 5.96 -16.77
CA PRO A 195 12.72 5.11 -16.05
C PRO A 195 13.53 4.11 -15.20
N ARG A 196 13.45 4.23 -13.86
CA ARG A 196 14.04 3.22 -13.00
C ARG A 196 13.14 1.99 -13.11
N PRO A 197 13.61 0.90 -13.74
CA PRO A 197 12.79 -0.30 -13.83
C PRO A 197 12.37 -0.69 -12.42
N PHE A 198 11.08 -0.94 -12.23
CA PHE A 198 10.63 -1.55 -10.99
C PHE A 198 11.25 -2.95 -10.95
N MET A 199 12.25 -3.13 -10.10
CA MET A 199 12.88 -4.43 -9.87
C MET A 199 11.92 -5.31 -9.07
N GLY A 200 10.94 -5.88 -9.76
CA GLY A 200 10.28 -7.11 -9.33
C GLY A 200 11.19 -8.32 -9.56
N PRO A 201 10.87 -9.48 -8.97
CA PRO A 201 11.62 -10.71 -9.25
C PRO A 201 11.58 -10.97 -10.75
N ALA A 202 12.72 -10.80 -11.42
CA ALA A 202 12.85 -11.08 -12.85
C ALA A 202 12.74 -12.60 -13.05
N ARG A 203 12.10 -13.02 -14.14
CA ARG A 203 12.13 -14.40 -14.65
C ARG A 203 13.54 -14.87 -15.06
N ASN A 204 14.61 -14.08 -14.84
CA ASN A 204 15.96 -14.38 -15.28
C ASN A 204 17.02 -13.85 -14.27
N PRO A 205 17.84 -14.72 -13.65
CA PRO A 205 18.73 -14.39 -12.53
C PRO A 205 20.00 -13.57 -12.87
N ASP A 206 20.38 -13.42 -14.14
CA ASP A 206 21.70 -12.87 -14.51
C ASP A 206 21.76 -11.33 -14.70
N ARG A 207 20.72 -10.58 -14.32
CA ARG A 207 20.69 -9.10 -14.41
C ARG A 207 20.36 -8.44 -13.07
N MET A 208 21.06 -8.82 -12.00
CA MET A 208 20.95 -8.16 -10.69
C MET A 208 21.59 -6.77 -10.71
N ALA A 209 20.80 -5.76 -10.35
CA ALA A 209 21.29 -4.58 -9.63
C ALA A 209 21.03 -4.81 -8.11
N PRO A 210 21.68 -4.09 -7.19
CA PRO A 210 21.56 -4.36 -5.75
C PRO A 210 20.12 -4.14 -5.20
N PRO A 211 19.75 -4.81 -4.09
CA PRO A 211 18.40 -4.73 -3.51
C PRO A 211 18.08 -3.35 -2.91
N PHE A 212 16.78 -3.03 -2.89
CA PHE A 212 16.20 -1.73 -2.53
C PHE A 212 16.43 -1.27 -1.08
N ASP A 213 17.09 -2.08 -0.23
CA ASP A 213 17.38 -1.77 1.17
C ASP A 213 18.59 -0.85 1.37
N ALA A 214 19.16 -0.27 0.30
CA ALA A 214 20.15 0.79 0.45
C ALA A 214 19.48 2.02 1.09
N PRO A 215 20.01 2.57 2.20
CA PRO A 215 19.52 3.82 2.75
C PRO A 215 19.55 4.89 1.66
N ALA A 216 18.51 5.73 1.61
CA ALA A 216 18.46 6.86 0.68
C ALA A 216 19.79 7.63 0.77
N PRO A 217 20.44 7.95 -0.36
CA PRO A 217 21.68 8.71 -0.31
C PRO A 217 21.42 9.99 0.48
N SER A 218 22.22 10.22 1.52
CA SER A 218 22.18 11.45 2.30
C SER A 218 22.30 12.61 1.31
N VAL A 219 21.29 13.47 1.25
CA VAL A 219 21.38 14.73 0.53
C VAL A 219 22.44 15.56 1.24
N SER A 220 23.67 15.48 0.75
CA SER A 220 24.74 16.40 1.11
C SER A 220 24.27 17.79 0.70
N ALA A 221 24.08 18.64 1.71
CA ALA A 221 23.77 20.04 1.54
C ALA A 221 24.87 20.71 0.70
N HIS A 222 24.62 20.88 -0.60
CA HIS A 222 25.41 21.76 -1.43
C HIS A 222 24.78 23.15 -1.40
N ALA A 223 25.51 24.02 -0.71
CA ALA A 223 25.45 25.47 -0.62
C ALA A 223 24.65 26.17 -1.73
N VAL A 224 23.57 26.84 -1.33
CA VAL A 224 23.02 27.97 -2.08
C VAL A 224 23.92 29.17 -1.77
N GLY A 225 24.75 29.55 -2.75
CA GLY A 225 25.55 30.76 -2.68
C GLY A 225 24.65 32.00 -2.70
N TYR A 226 24.75 32.82 -1.66
CA TYR A 226 24.20 34.17 -1.64
C TYR A 226 25.03 35.05 -2.59
N HIS A 227 24.42 35.56 -3.65
CA HIS A 227 24.97 36.71 -4.35
C HIS A 227 24.54 37.99 -3.61
N GLU A 228 25.50 38.60 -2.94
CA GLU A 228 25.42 39.98 -2.44
C GLU A 228 25.26 40.94 -3.63
N PHE A 229 24.19 41.73 -3.63
CA PHE A 229 24.13 42.97 -4.39
C PHE A 229 24.90 44.03 -3.61
N SER A 230 25.94 44.59 -4.22
CA SER A 230 26.57 45.83 -3.80
C SER A 230 26.93 46.67 -5.02
N HIS A 231 26.47 47.93 -4.94
CA HIS A 231 26.67 49.10 -5.80
C HIS A 231 25.81 49.22 -7.06
#